data_AF-A0A969X6I5-F1
#
_entry.id   AF-A0A969X6I5-F1
#
_cell.length_a   1.000
_cell.length_b   1.000
_cell.length_c   1.000
_cell.angle_alpha   90.00
_cell.angle_beta   90.00
_cell.angle_gamma   90.00
#
_symmetry.space_group_name_H-M   'P 1'
#
loop_
_entity.id
_entity.type
_entity.pdbx_description
1 polymer ?
#
loop_
_entity_poly.entity_id
_entity_poly.type
_entity_poly.pdbx_seq_one_letter_code
_entity_poly.pdbx_strand_id
1 'polypeptide(L)'
;MRKQILNLVLIAVFLIVSLGTKAQLSITNLNTNFVIDFENTVNGVNNGTYAGTGFALTPDPGQLDANAWEIIGMSDGLKYFGDEQTTGDFARGTSLTSNTGGLYSYEVATGDWALGIQPAGSGPDMTNNAYIALKVQNNTGTDINQIKFDYDVWVYNSQNRSQIFNGEYSLDGTTWIAVTELNFETPL
;
A
#
# COMPACT_ATOMS: atom_id res chain seq x y z
N MET A 1 -57.47 -45.20 -9.08
CA MET A 1 -56.20 -44.63 -9.57
C MET A 1 -56.19 -43.14 -9.25
N ARG A 2 -55.26 -42.67 -8.42
CA ARG A 2 -55.15 -41.26 -8.02
C ARG A 2 -53.76 -40.77 -8.44
N LYS A 3 -53.73 -39.87 -9.42
CA LYS A 3 -52.50 -39.27 -9.96
C LYS A 3 -52.14 -38.09 -9.06
N GLN A 4 -51.02 -38.19 -8.33
CA GLN A 4 -50.42 -37.05 -7.63
C GLN A 4 -49.35 -36.44 -8.54
N ILE A 5 -49.42 -35.12 -8.74
CA ILE A 5 -48.41 -34.33 -9.44
C ILE A 5 -47.58 -33.64 -8.37
N LEU A 6 -46.30 -33.98 -8.27
CA LEU A 6 -45.32 -33.19 -7.50
C LEU A 6 -44.81 -32.07 -8.40
N ASN A 7 -45.04 -30.82 -8.00
CA ASN A 7 -44.37 -29.66 -8.58
C ASN A 7 -43.11 -29.37 -7.76
N LEU A 8 -41.94 -29.54 -8.38
CA LEU A 8 -40.66 -29.07 -7.83
C LEU A 8 -40.50 -27.59 -8.20
N VAL A 9 -40.58 -26.70 -7.22
CA VAL A 9 -40.19 -25.30 -7.39
C VAL A 9 -38.69 -25.22 -7.15
N LEU A 10 -37.89 -25.06 -8.21
CA LEU A 10 -36.47 -24.81 -8.11
C LEU A 10 -36.27 -23.30 -7.88
N ILE A 11 -36.16 -22.87 -6.62
CA ILE A 11 -35.63 -21.53 -6.32
C ILE A 11 -34.13 -21.62 -6.51
N ALA A 12 -33.64 -21.12 -7.65
CA ALA A 12 -32.23 -20.80 -7.82
C ALA A 12 -31.93 -19.61 -6.90
N VAL A 13 -31.42 -19.90 -5.69
CA VAL A 13 -30.75 -18.88 -4.88
C VAL A 13 -29.48 -18.52 -5.64
N PHE A 14 -29.52 -17.39 -6.35
CA PHE A 14 -28.31 -16.72 -6.80
C PHE A 14 -27.58 -16.25 -5.54
N LEU A 15 -26.68 -17.10 -5.02
CA LEU A 15 -25.64 -16.65 -4.12
C LEU A 15 -24.68 -15.81 -4.98
N ILE A 16 -24.99 -14.53 -5.18
CA ILE A 16 -23.95 -13.56 -5.51
C ILE A 16 -23.12 -13.43 -4.24
N VAL A 17 -22.14 -14.34 -4.09
CA VAL A 17 -21.00 -14.06 -3.25
C VAL A 17 -20.24 -13.00 -4.01
N SER A 18 -20.49 -11.73 -3.71
CA SER A 18 -19.51 -10.71 -4.01
C SER A 18 -18.31 -11.00 -3.11
N LEU A 19 -17.37 -11.81 -3.60
CA LEU A 19 -16.00 -11.75 -3.12
C LEU A 19 -15.52 -10.36 -3.49
N GLY A 20 -15.78 -9.38 -2.62
CA GLY A 20 -15.12 -8.10 -2.72
C GLY A 20 -13.65 -8.39 -2.50
N THR A 21 -12.88 -8.45 -3.58
CA THR A 21 -11.42 -8.43 -3.50
C THR A 21 -11.06 -7.06 -2.94
N LYS A 22 -10.79 -7.01 -1.64
CA LYS A 22 -10.45 -5.78 -0.93
C LYS A 22 -8.94 -5.61 -0.98
N ALA A 23 -8.41 -5.31 -2.16
CA ALA A 23 -7.02 -5.56 -2.51
C ALA A 23 -6.42 -4.39 -3.31
N GLN A 24 -6.63 -3.16 -2.83
CA GLN A 24 -6.21 -1.89 -3.43
C GLN A 24 -6.86 -0.72 -2.67
N LEU A 25 -6.36 0.49 -2.88
CA LEU A 25 -7.16 1.69 -2.60
C LEU A 25 -8.33 1.77 -3.60
N SER A 26 -9.56 1.65 -3.11
CA SER A 26 -10.77 1.69 -3.92
C SER A 26 -11.38 3.09 -3.97
N ILE A 27 -11.37 3.71 -5.15
CA ILE A 27 -12.07 4.97 -5.42
C ILE A 27 -13.54 4.66 -5.72
N THR A 28 -14.41 4.88 -4.74
CA THR A 28 -15.86 4.56 -4.87
C THR A 28 -16.71 5.76 -5.29
N ASN A 29 -16.17 6.98 -5.12
CA ASN A 29 -16.90 8.23 -5.35
C ASN A 29 -15.97 9.26 -6.00
N LEU A 30 -16.51 10.03 -6.95
CA LEU A 30 -15.81 11.18 -7.55
C LEU A 30 -15.75 12.35 -6.55
N ASN A 31 -14.80 13.28 -6.77
CA ASN A 31 -14.64 14.51 -5.97
C ASN A 31 -14.56 14.26 -4.47
N THR A 32 -13.98 13.12 -4.08
CA THR A 32 -13.85 12.69 -2.70
C THR A 32 -12.36 12.48 -2.41
N ASN A 33 -11.90 12.99 -1.28
CA ASN A 33 -10.55 12.72 -0.81
C ASN A 33 -10.52 11.34 -0.18
N PHE A 34 -9.55 10.52 -0.59
CA PHE A 34 -9.22 9.26 0.05
C PHE A 34 -7.87 9.47 0.73
N VAL A 35 -7.85 9.31 2.06
CA VAL A 35 -6.67 9.59 2.89
C VAL A 35 -6.11 8.26 3.40
N ILE A 36 -4.81 8.06 3.24
CA ILE A 36 -4.05 7.01 3.89
C ILE A 36 -3.17 7.72 4.91
N ASP A 37 -3.56 7.60 6.17
CA ASP A 37 -2.93 8.26 7.31
C ASP A 37 -2.00 7.29 8.06
N PHE A 38 -2.19 5.98 7.90
CA PHE A 38 -1.48 4.90 8.60
C PHE A 38 -1.80 4.80 10.11
N GLU A 39 -2.66 5.64 10.68
CA GLU A 39 -3.23 5.44 12.02
C GLU A 39 -4.53 4.65 11.98
N ASN A 40 -5.32 4.82 10.92
CA ASN A 40 -6.64 4.24 10.78
C ASN A 40 -6.68 3.16 9.71
N THR A 41 -7.66 2.27 9.83
CA THR A 41 -7.90 1.24 8.81
C THR A 41 -8.39 1.89 7.53
N VAL A 42 -7.60 1.81 6.46
CA VAL A 42 -8.06 2.08 5.10
C VAL A 42 -8.33 0.75 4.41
N ASN A 43 -9.59 0.50 4.15
CA ASN A 43 -10.08 -0.77 3.63
C ASN A 43 -9.41 -1.13 2.29
N GLY A 44 -8.69 -2.25 2.27
CA GLY A 44 -7.91 -2.72 1.12
C GLY A 44 -6.52 -2.10 0.99
N VAL A 45 -6.03 -1.41 2.02
CA VAL A 45 -4.69 -0.79 2.08
C VAL A 45 -3.94 -1.18 3.34
N ASN A 46 -4.57 -1.12 4.52
CA ASN A 46 -3.99 -1.47 5.82
C ASN A 46 -5.07 -1.84 6.85
N ASN A 47 -4.69 -2.51 7.94
CA ASN A 47 -5.58 -2.80 9.07
C ASN A 47 -5.03 -2.19 10.37
N GLY A 48 -5.79 -1.28 10.96
CA GLY A 48 -5.39 -0.50 12.14
C GLY A 48 -4.17 0.40 11.89
N THR A 49 -3.61 0.90 12.98
CA THR A 49 -2.38 1.68 12.97
C THR A 49 -1.22 0.82 12.48
N TYR A 50 -0.48 1.28 11.46
CA TYR A 50 0.65 0.53 10.93
C TYR A 50 1.75 0.38 11.99
N ALA A 51 2.17 -0.86 12.23
CA ALA A 51 3.12 -1.19 13.29
C ALA A 51 4.49 -1.64 12.74
N GLY A 52 4.71 -1.51 11.43
CA GLY A 52 5.93 -2.00 10.79
C GLY A 52 6.02 -3.53 10.76
N THR A 53 4.88 -4.23 10.81
CA THR A 53 4.81 -5.71 10.85
C THR A 53 4.62 -6.35 9.47
N GLY A 54 4.95 -5.59 8.42
CA GLY A 54 4.97 -6.05 7.04
C GLY A 54 3.61 -6.12 6.35
N PHE A 55 3.50 -7.06 5.42
CA PHE A 55 2.43 -7.18 4.43
C PHE A 55 1.82 -8.58 4.47
N ALA A 56 0.50 -8.65 4.50
CA ALA A 56 -0.25 -9.90 4.43
C ALA A 56 -1.44 -9.79 3.47
N LEU A 57 -1.86 -10.90 2.88
CA LEU A 57 -3.04 -10.99 2.02
C LEU A 57 -4.34 -10.79 2.81
N THR A 58 -4.32 -11.10 4.10
CA THR A 58 -5.37 -10.77 5.06
C THR A 58 -4.70 -10.07 6.24
N PRO A 59 -4.57 -8.73 6.21
CA PRO A 59 -3.81 -8.00 7.22
C PRO A 59 -4.38 -8.17 8.62
N ASP A 60 -3.52 -8.59 9.55
CA ASP A 60 -3.76 -8.40 10.99
C ASP A 60 -3.58 -6.91 11.35
N PRO A 61 -4.09 -6.46 12.51
CA PRO A 61 -3.81 -5.10 13.00
C PRO A 61 -2.30 -4.82 13.03
N GLY A 62 -1.87 -3.71 12.42
CA GLY A 62 -0.46 -3.37 12.28
C GLY A 62 0.13 -3.59 10.89
N GLN A 63 -0.57 -4.33 10.02
CA GLN A 63 -0.07 -4.73 8.71
C GLN A 63 -0.68 -3.94 7.55
N LEU A 64 0.07 -3.92 6.45
CA LEU A 64 -0.38 -3.42 5.15
C LEU A 64 -0.97 -4.58 4.32
N ASP A 65 -1.89 -4.25 3.41
CA ASP A 65 -2.46 -5.22 2.47
C ASP A 65 -1.46 -5.55 1.37
N ALA A 66 -1.04 -6.82 1.32
CA ALA A 66 -0.06 -7.30 0.35
C ALA A 66 -0.48 -7.06 -1.10
N ASN A 67 -1.79 -6.98 -1.40
CA ASN A 67 -2.28 -6.74 -2.75
C ASN A 67 -2.25 -5.27 -3.17
N ALA A 68 -2.23 -4.36 -2.18
CA ALA A 68 -2.27 -2.92 -2.39
C ALA A 68 -0.88 -2.33 -2.62
N TRP A 69 0.15 -2.97 -2.07
CA TRP A 69 1.51 -2.44 -2.06
C TRP A 69 2.48 -3.36 -2.79
N GLU A 70 3.39 -2.75 -3.55
CA GLU A 70 4.57 -3.38 -4.12
C GLU A 70 5.81 -2.59 -3.69
N ILE A 71 6.86 -3.31 -3.29
CA ILE A 71 8.10 -2.74 -2.77
C ILE A 71 9.27 -3.44 -3.44
N ILE A 72 10.11 -2.66 -4.10
CA ILE A 72 11.31 -3.13 -4.79
C ILE A 72 12.53 -2.40 -4.24
N GLY A 73 13.65 -3.12 -4.18
CA GLY A 73 14.92 -2.60 -3.70
C GLY A 73 15.22 -2.95 -2.24
N MET A 74 14.81 -4.12 -1.75
CA MET A 74 15.24 -4.65 -0.44
C MET A 74 16.25 -5.78 -0.60
N SER A 75 17.13 -5.96 0.38
CA SER A 75 18.14 -7.02 0.42
C SER A 75 17.53 -8.39 0.68
N ASP A 76 16.43 -8.44 1.44
CA ASP A 76 15.65 -9.65 1.70
C ASP A 76 14.76 -10.07 0.51
N GLY A 77 14.83 -9.36 -0.62
CA GLY A 77 14.24 -9.75 -1.90
C GLY A 77 13.23 -8.76 -2.44
N LEU A 78 12.33 -9.26 -3.29
CA LEU A 78 11.29 -8.47 -3.95
C LEU A 78 9.94 -8.74 -3.29
N LYS A 79 9.09 -7.71 -3.26
CA LYS A 79 7.70 -7.83 -2.81
C LYS A 79 6.78 -7.29 -3.88
N TYR A 80 6.24 -8.16 -4.74
CA TYR A 80 5.25 -7.76 -5.74
C TYR A 80 3.87 -7.64 -5.12
N PHE A 81 2.90 -7.11 -5.88
CA PHE A 81 1.51 -7.13 -5.46
C PHE A 81 1.01 -8.58 -5.24
N GLY A 82 0.41 -8.82 -4.07
CA GLY A 82 -0.10 -10.13 -3.66
C GLY A 82 0.92 -11.00 -2.93
N ASP A 83 2.19 -10.59 -2.88
CA ASP A 83 3.21 -11.31 -2.12
C ASP A 83 3.23 -10.85 -0.65
N GLU A 84 3.14 -11.82 0.27
CA GLU A 84 3.29 -11.57 1.70
C GLU A 84 4.75 -11.42 2.08
N GLN A 85 5.04 -10.47 2.96
CA GLN A 85 6.36 -10.27 3.56
C GLN A 85 6.17 -9.74 4.97
N THR A 86 6.31 -10.61 5.97
CA THR A 86 6.01 -10.31 7.38
C THR A 86 7.25 -10.32 8.28
N THR A 87 8.44 -10.40 7.69
CA THR A 87 9.72 -10.49 8.38
C THR A 87 10.80 -9.67 7.67
N GLY A 88 11.94 -9.47 8.33
CA GLY A 88 13.13 -8.91 7.69
C GLY A 88 13.01 -7.43 7.34
N ASP A 89 13.58 -7.03 6.21
CA ASP A 89 13.55 -5.66 5.69
C ASP A 89 12.14 -5.11 5.50
N PHE A 90 11.14 -5.97 5.31
CA PHE A 90 9.74 -5.54 5.13
C PHE A 90 8.99 -5.35 6.45
N ALA A 91 9.55 -5.80 7.58
CA ALA A 91 8.88 -5.80 8.87
C ALA A 91 9.85 -5.48 10.03
N ARG A 92 10.51 -4.32 9.97
CA ARG A 92 11.46 -3.89 11.02
C ARG A 92 10.79 -3.34 12.28
N GLY A 93 9.46 -3.22 12.28
CA GLY A 93 8.68 -2.71 13.41
C GLY A 93 8.67 -1.19 13.51
N THR A 94 8.34 -0.69 14.70
CA THR A 94 8.29 0.74 15.00
C THR A 94 9.68 1.29 15.34
N SER A 95 9.99 2.51 14.90
CA SER A 95 11.20 3.21 15.31
C SER A 95 10.97 4.72 15.40
N LEU A 96 11.89 5.42 16.07
CA LEU A 96 12.04 6.88 15.96
C LEU A 96 13.35 7.27 15.28
N THR A 97 14.33 6.36 15.35
CA THR A 97 15.66 6.48 14.74
C THR A 97 16.12 5.07 14.37
N SER A 98 16.37 4.79 13.10
CA SER A 98 16.89 3.50 12.67
C SER A 98 18.22 3.67 11.93
N ASN A 99 19.06 2.64 11.98
CA ASN A 99 20.36 2.62 11.28
C ASN A 99 20.48 1.40 10.37
N THR A 100 19.53 0.48 10.43
CA THR A 100 19.48 -0.74 9.62
C THR A 100 18.50 -0.51 8.48
N GLY A 101 18.91 -0.88 7.26
CA GLY A 101 18.08 -0.77 6.07
C GLY A 101 16.73 -1.47 6.21
N GLY A 102 15.70 -0.92 5.59
CA GLY A 102 14.37 -1.54 5.49
C GLY A 102 13.21 -0.59 5.79
N LEU A 103 12.03 -1.19 5.93
CA LEU A 103 10.75 -0.54 6.22
C LEU A 103 10.43 -0.57 7.70
N TYR A 104 9.98 0.58 8.18
CA TYR A 104 9.59 0.82 9.56
C TYR A 104 8.22 1.47 9.60
N SER A 105 7.60 1.48 10.78
CA SER A 105 6.60 2.48 11.13
C SER A 105 7.25 3.56 11.99
N TYR A 106 7.18 4.83 11.57
CA TYR A 106 7.70 5.96 12.34
C TYR A 106 6.56 6.73 12.99
N GLU A 107 6.66 6.98 14.29
CA GLU A 107 5.80 7.97 14.96
C GLU A 107 6.44 9.36 14.78
N VAL A 108 5.98 10.12 13.79
CA VAL A 108 6.58 11.42 13.40
C VAL A 108 6.15 12.57 14.31
N ALA A 109 4.99 12.41 14.93
CA ALA A 109 4.51 13.20 16.07
C ALA A 109 3.65 12.29 16.95
N THR A 110 3.33 12.70 18.17
CA THR A 110 2.53 11.87 19.08
C THR A 110 1.20 11.46 18.43
N GLY A 111 1.05 10.16 18.17
CA GLY A 111 -0.12 9.58 17.50
C GLY A 111 -0.19 9.75 15.99
N ASP A 112 0.86 10.27 15.34
CA ASP A 112 0.98 10.46 13.89
C ASP A 112 2.03 9.48 13.35
N TRP A 113 1.59 8.53 12.54
CA TRP A 113 2.35 7.37 12.10
C TRP A 113 2.57 7.40 10.59
N ALA A 114 3.79 7.08 10.16
CA ALA A 114 4.16 7.07 8.75
C ALA A 114 4.75 5.73 8.31
N LEU A 115 4.49 5.34 7.06
CA LEU A 115 5.28 4.32 6.38
C LEU A 115 6.71 4.85 6.18
N GLY A 116 7.63 4.25 6.91
CA GLY A 116 9.01 4.67 7.02
C GLY A 116 9.96 3.88 6.14
N ILE A 117 10.95 4.57 5.58
CA ILE A 117 12.06 3.96 4.86
C ILE A 117 13.36 4.35 5.55
N GLN A 118 14.22 3.38 5.81
CA GLN A 118 15.62 3.59 6.12
C GLN A 118 16.47 3.05 4.98
N PRO A 119 17.11 3.90 4.17
CA PRO A 119 18.09 3.45 3.21
C PRO A 119 19.30 2.83 3.91
N ALA A 120 19.84 1.74 3.37
CA ALA A 120 21.06 1.15 3.89
C ALA A 120 22.26 2.08 3.65
N GLY A 121 23.12 2.20 4.65
CA GLY A 121 24.37 2.93 4.50
C GLY A 121 25.36 2.26 3.53
N SER A 122 25.22 0.96 3.34
CA SER A 122 25.91 0.14 2.34
C SER A 122 25.04 -1.09 2.09
N GLY A 123 24.52 -1.25 0.87
CA GLY A 123 23.60 -2.34 0.55
C GLY A 123 22.50 -1.89 -0.42
N PRO A 124 21.67 -2.82 -0.90
CA PRO A 124 20.63 -2.51 -1.86
C PRO A 124 19.40 -1.84 -1.25
N ASP A 125 19.21 -1.89 0.08
CA ASP A 125 17.99 -1.43 0.74
C ASP A 125 17.71 0.04 0.42
N MET A 126 16.75 0.25 -0.47
CA MET A 126 16.21 1.53 -0.88
C MET A 126 17.26 2.48 -1.48
N THR A 127 18.27 1.94 -2.17
CA THR A 127 19.35 2.75 -2.79
C THR A 127 19.38 2.71 -4.32
N ASN A 128 18.93 1.62 -4.97
CA ASN A 128 19.08 1.42 -6.42
C ASN A 128 17.75 1.06 -7.10
N ASN A 129 17.20 1.97 -7.92
CA ASN A 129 15.91 1.79 -8.63
C ASN A 129 14.81 1.24 -7.71
N ALA A 130 14.87 1.62 -6.44
CA ALA A 130 13.93 1.20 -5.43
C ALA A 130 12.67 2.04 -5.51
N TYR A 131 11.52 1.43 -5.23
CA TYR A 131 10.25 2.14 -5.25
C TYR A 131 9.23 1.49 -4.31
N ILE A 132 8.25 2.29 -3.96
CA ILE A 132 7.02 1.89 -3.28
C ILE A 132 5.87 2.24 -4.21
N ALA A 133 5.10 1.25 -4.63
CA ALA A 133 3.94 1.44 -5.48
C ALA A 133 2.66 1.10 -4.72
N LEU A 134 1.68 2.00 -4.80
CA LEU A 134 0.31 1.79 -4.32
C LEU A 134 -0.60 1.49 -5.51
N LYS A 135 -1.38 0.42 -5.42
CA LYS A 135 -2.43 0.10 -6.39
C LYS A 135 -3.72 0.84 -6.05
N VAL A 136 -4.23 1.59 -7.02
CA VAL A 136 -5.50 2.34 -6.93
C VAL A 136 -6.47 1.81 -7.98
N GLN A 137 -7.74 1.60 -7.62
CA GLN A 137 -8.78 1.16 -8.55
C GLN A 137 -9.96 2.13 -8.59
N ASN A 138 -10.40 2.44 -9.81
CA ASN A 138 -11.66 3.13 -10.05
C ASN A 138 -12.83 2.16 -9.94
N ASN A 139 -13.60 2.27 -8.87
CA ASN A 139 -14.84 1.52 -8.62
C ASN A 139 -16.08 2.42 -8.61
N THR A 140 -15.99 3.61 -9.23
CA THR A 140 -17.11 4.58 -9.30
C THR A 140 -18.19 4.17 -10.32
N GLY A 141 -17.85 3.29 -11.26
CA GLY A 141 -18.70 2.96 -12.41
C GLY A 141 -18.67 4.00 -13.55
N THR A 142 -17.80 5.01 -13.45
CA THR A 142 -17.62 6.07 -14.45
C THR A 142 -16.13 6.35 -14.67
N ASP A 143 -15.77 6.94 -15.81
CA ASP A 143 -14.36 7.29 -16.09
C ASP A 143 -13.86 8.41 -15.17
N ILE A 144 -12.67 8.23 -14.62
CA ILE A 144 -11.94 9.26 -13.88
C ILE A 144 -10.94 9.90 -14.83
N ASN A 145 -11.15 11.18 -15.16
CA ASN A 145 -10.29 11.92 -16.08
C ASN A 145 -9.20 12.74 -15.37
N GLN A 146 -9.27 12.85 -14.04
CA GLN A 146 -8.29 13.58 -13.23
C GLN A 146 -8.17 12.94 -11.84
N ILE A 147 -6.94 12.76 -11.38
CA ILE A 147 -6.60 12.41 -10.00
C ILE A 147 -5.66 13.50 -9.50
N LYS A 148 -5.95 14.01 -8.30
CA LYS A 148 -4.98 14.80 -7.54
C LYS A 148 -4.34 13.87 -6.52
N PHE A 149 -3.02 13.85 -6.48
CA PHE A 149 -2.24 13.06 -5.53
C PHE A 149 -1.34 14.01 -4.75
N ASP A 150 -1.41 13.93 -3.43
CA ASP A 150 -0.64 14.72 -2.48
C ASP A 150 -0.13 13.78 -1.39
N TYR A 151 1.05 14.07 -0.83
CA TYR A 151 1.61 13.35 0.31
C TYR A 151 2.51 14.29 1.13
N ASP A 152 2.64 13.98 2.41
CA ASP A 152 3.60 14.62 3.30
C ASP A 152 4.87 13.78 3.40
N VAL A 153 6.05 14.43 3.33
CA VAL A 153 7.35 13.77 3.50
C VAL A 153 8.01 14.28 4.76
N TRP A 154 8.28 13.35 5.68
CA TRP A 154 9.09 13.61 6.86
C TRP A 154 10.51 13.10 6.63
N VAL A 155 11.49 13.98 6.78
CA VAL A 155 12.91 13.64 6.59
C VAL A 155 13.66 13.81 7.90
N TYR A 156 14.21 12.70 8.41
CA TYR A 156 15.17 12.72 9.50
C TYR A 156 16.59 12.66 8.95
N ASN A 157 17.18 13.83 8.64
CA ASN A 157 18.55 13.90 8.14
C ASN A 157 19.57 13.80 9.29
N SER A 158 20.12 12.60 9.48
CA SER A 158 21.14 12.32 10.50
C SER A 158 22.47 11.81 9.92
N GLN A 159 22.61 11.80 8.59
CA GLN A 159 23.76 11.24 7.88
C GLN A 159 24.14 12.18 6.73
N ASN A 160 25.42 12.30 6.40
CA ASN A 160 25.88 13.14 5.28
C ASN A 160 25.60 12.50 3.91
N ARG A 161 24.32 12.30 3.57
CA ARG A 161 23.81 11.62 2.36
C ARG A 161 22.42 12.15 2.00
N SER A 162 22.16 12.34 0.71
CA SER A 162 20.82 12.67 0.19
C SER A 162 20.19 11.49 -0.59
N GLN A 163 18.87 11.56 -0.76
CA GLN A 163 18.05 10.68 -1.59
C GLN A 163 17.11 11.53 -2.45
N ILE A 164 16.72 11.00 -3.60
CA ILE A 164 15.72 11.63 -4.47
C ILE A 164 14.47 10.74 -4.47
N PHE A 165 13.33 11.36 -4.20
CA PHE A 165 12.00 10.79 -4.36
C PHE A 165 11.40 11.36 -5.64
N ASN A 166 11.06 10.49 -6.58
CA ASN A 166 10.36 10.88 -7.81
C ASN A 166 8.95 10.28 -7.75
N GLY A 167 7.93 11.14 -7.78
CA GLY A 167 6.55 10.68 -7.89
C GLY A 167 6.24 10.25 -9.32
N GLU A 168 5.66 9.06 -9.49
CA GLU A 168 5.28 8.52 -10.80
C GLU A 168 3.88 7.89 -10.74
N TYR A 169 3.24 7.75 -11.89
CA TYR A 169 2.01 6.97 -12.03
C TYR A 169 2.07 6.01 -13.22
N SER A 170 1.27 4.95 -13.16
CA SER A 170 1.09 4.01 -14.25
C SER A 170 -0.38 3.62 -14.40
N LEU A 171 -0.81 3.41 -15.64
CA LEU A 171 -2.16 2.89 -15.95
C LEU A 171 -2.15 1.40 -16.30
N ASP A 172 -0.98 0.81 -16.55
CA ASP A 172 -0.80 -0.59 -16.96
C ASP A 172 0.08 -1.40 -15.99
N GLY A 173 0.69 -0.73 -15.00
CA GLY A 173 1.59 -1.34 -14.02
C GLY A 173 3.00 -1.64 -14.56
N THR A 174 3.33 -1.18 -15.77
CA THR A 174 4.60 -1.48 -16.45
C THR A 174 5.30 -0.22 -16.99
N THR A 175 4.53 0.73 -17.53
CA THR A 175 5.01 2.02 -18.02
C THR A 175 4.71 3.08 -16.97
N TRP A 176 5.76 3.67 -16.42
CA TRP A 176 5.66 4.69 -15.38
C TRP A 176 5.97 6.07 -15.95
N ILE A 177 5.12 7.04 -15.61
CA ILE A 177 5.20 8.42 -16.05
C ILE A 177 5.51 9.29 -14.84
N ALA A 178 6.65 9.97 -14.89
CA ALA A 178 7.05 10.89 -13.84
C ALA A 178 6.15 12.13 -13.76
N VAL A 179 5.88 12.55 -12.53
CA VAL A 179 5.18 13.79 -12.18
C VAL A 179 6.21 14.73 -11.58
N THR A 180 6.73 15.64 -12.40
CA THR A 180 7.87 16.49 -12.05
C THR A 180 7.65 17.31 -10.79
N GLU A 181 6.40 17.71 -10.53
CA GLU A 181 5.99 18.46 -9.34
C GLU A 181 6.18 17.68 -8.02
N LEU A 182 6.30 16.35 -8.10
CA LEU A 182 6.51 15.46 -6.96
C LEU A 182 7.99 15.09 -6.75
N ASN A 183 8.90 15.65 -7.56
CA ASN A 183 10.32 15.43 -7.36
C ASN A 183 10.80 16.15 -6.09
N PHE A 184 11.42 15.39 -5.20
CA PHE A 184 11.92 15.90 -3.93
C PHE A 184 13.29 15.30 -3.61
N GLU A 185 14.28 16.15 -3.36
CA GLU A 185 15.60 15.73 -2.88
C GLU A 185 15.71 16.01 -1.39
N THR A 186 16.08 15.00 -0.60
CA THR A 186 16.33 15.20 0.83
C THR A 186 17.57 16.08 1.03
N PRO A 187 17.62 16.88 2.10
CA PRO A 187 18.84 17.61 2.44
C PRO A 187 20.05 16.68 2.59
N LEU A 188 21.24 17.21 2.29
CA LEU A 188 22.54 16.59 2.60
C LEU A 188 22.88 16.76 4.08
#